data_AF-A0AAQ1Z899-F1
#
_entry.id   AF-A0AAQ1Z899-F1
#
_cell.length_a   1.000
_cell.length_b   1.000
_cell.length_c   1.000
_cell.angle_alpha   90.00
_cell.angle_beta   90.00
_cell.angle_gamma   90.00
#
_symmetry.space_group_name_H-M   'P 1'
#
loop_
_entity.id
_entity.type
_entity.pdbx_description
1 polymer ?
#
loop_
_entity_poly.entity_id
_entity_poly.type
_entity_poly.pdbx_seq_one_letter_code
_entity_poly.pdbx_strand_id
1 'polypeptide(L)'
;MTIQGFRITNKGRAALIAMRENNKQDEEVPAHYRIADALAEAGLLAPDLPEPNDPGIFVPDGKGWIPGGSHGPSVWTAPGSPIMVQRIEPGDLTSDEARKLAYALLAAADYAEEQE
;
A
#
# COMPACT_ATOMS: atom_id res chain seq x y z
N MET A 1 -19.83 3.65 -20.30
CA MET A 1 -20.79 4.74 -20.01
C MET A 1 -19.99 5.96 -19.57
N THR A 2 -19.93 6.98 -20.41
CA THR A 2 -19.11 8.18 -20.21
C THR A 2 -20.03 9.32 -19.80
N ILE A 3 -20.05 9.67 -18.51
CA ILE A 3 -20.69 10.91 -18.05
C ILE A 3 -19.59 11.97 -18.05
N GLN A 4 -19.67 12.90 -19.00
CA GLN A 4 -18.75 14.04 -19.11
C GLN A 4 -18.91 14.94 -17.88
N GLY A 5 -17.83 15.21 -17.15
CA GLY A 5 -17.74 16.40 -16.29
C GLY A 5 -17.23 16.23 -14.85
N PHE A 6 -17.17 15.02 -14.29
CA PHE A 6 -16.65 14.83 -12.92
C PHE A 6 -15.47 13.85 -12.90
N ARG A 7 -14.29 14.34 -12.49
CA ARG A 7 -13.15 13.47 -12.15
C ARG A 7 -13.49 12.76 -10.84
N ILE A 8 -13.85 11.49 -10.92
CA ILE A 8 -14.08 10.65 -9.73
C ILE A 8 -12.73 10.53 -9.00
N THR A 9 -12.68 11.03 -7.76
CA THR A 9 -11.53 10.86 -6.86
C THR A 9 -11.42 9.42 -6.39
N ASN A 10 -10.26 9.01 -5.85
CA ASN A 10 -10.11 7.67 -5.26
C ASN A 10 -11.17 7.40 -4.17
N LYS A 11 -11.53 8.41 -3.37
CA LYS A 11 -12.63 8.35 -2.40
C LYS A 11 -14.00 8.13 -3.06
N GLY A 12 -14.28 8.84 -4.16
CA GLY A 12 -15.52 8.64 -4.93
C GLY A 12 -15.60 7.26 -5.58
N ARG A 13 -14.45 6.73 -6.06
CA ARG A 13 -14.35 5.39 -6.64
C ARG A 13 -14.54 4.31 -5.59
N ALA A 14 -13.94 4.47 -4.41
CA ALA A 14 -14.11 3.57 -3.27
C ALA A 14 -15.57 3.54 -2.77
N ALA A 15 -16.20 4.70 -2.63
CA ALA A 15 -17.61 4.79 -2.26
C ALA A 15 -18.53 4.08 -3.28
N LEU A 16 -18.24 4.24 -4.57
CA LEU A 16 -19.01 3.58 -5.62
C LEU A 16 -18.86 2.04 -5.59
N ILE A 17 -17.64 1.54 -5.32
CA ILE A 17 -17.39 0.11 -5.14
C ILE A 17 -18.15 -0.42 -3.92
N ALA A 18 -18.03 0.26 -2.78
CA ALA A 18 -18.73 -0.12 -1.56
C ALA A 18 -20.26 -0.19 -1.77
N MET A 19 -20.84 0.83 -2.41
CA MET A 19 -22.27 0.86 -2.73
C MET A 19 -22.70 -0.28 -3.67
N ARG A 20 -21.90 -0.59 -4.69
CA ARG A 20 -22.21 -1.66 -5.66
C ARG A 20 -22.18 -3.03 -5.00
N GLU A 21 -21.11 -3.33 -4.26
CA GLU A 21 -20.98 -4.61 -3.59
C GLU A 21 -22.03 -4.78 -2.48
N ASN A 22 -22.34 -3.73 -1.73
CA ASN A 22 -23.38 -3.79 -0.69
C ASN A 22 -24.80 -3.98 -1.25
N ASN A 23 -25.05 -3.58 -2.50
CA ASN A 23 -26.37 -3.73 -3.14
C ASN A 23 -26.61 -5.12 -3.77
N LYS A 24 -25.60 -5.99 -3.87
CA LYS A 24 -25.79 -7.36 -4.36
C LYS A 24 -26.55 -8.16 -3.30
N GLN A 25 -27.70 -8.74 -3.68
CA GLN A 25 -28.51 -9.62 -2.83
C GLN A 25 -28.16 -11.09 -3.08
N ASP A 26 -28.42 -11.93 -2.08
CA ASP A 26 -28.29 -13.40 -2.15
C ASP A 26 -26.88 -13.92 -2.49
N GLU A 27 -25.85 -13.15 -2.12
CA GLU A 27 -24.45 -13.55 -2.28
C GLU A 27 -24.01 -14.46 -1.11
N GLU A 28 -23.34 -15.55 -1.44
CA GLU A 28 -22.77 -16.50 -0.46
C GLU A 28 -21.67 -15.85 0.39
N VAL A 29 -20.95 -14.89 -0.18
CA VAL A 29 -19.90 -14.13 0.50
C VAL A 29 -20.47 -12.82 1.06
N PRO A 30 -20.29 -12.54 2.37
CA PRO A 30 -20.74 -11.29 2.97
C PRO A 30 -20.20 -10.04 2.25
N ALA A 31 -21.01 -8.99 2.20
CA ALA A 31 -20.68 -7.77 1.45
C ALA A 31 -19.34 -7.15 1.84
N HIS A 32 -18.95 -7.19 3.12
CA HIS A 32 -17.68 -6.58 3.57
C HIS A 32 -16.43 -7.27 2.98
N TYR A 33 -16.43 -8.60 2.79
CA TYR A 33 -15.34 -9.30 2.10
C TYR A 33 -15.27 -8.89 0.63
N ARG A 34 -16.41 -8.90 -0.07
CA ARG A 34 -16.48 -8.49 -1.49
C ARG A 34 -16.06 -7.03 -1.70
N ILE A 35 -16.41 -6.15 -0.75
CA ILE A 35 -15.97 -4.75 -0.75
C ILE A 35 -14.45 -4.67 -0.60
N ALA A 36 -13.86 -5.39 0.35
CA ALA A 36 -12.42 -5.40 0.55
C ALA A 36 -11.67 -5.88 -0.70
N ASP A 37 -12.11 -6.99 -1.30
CA ASP A 37 -11.53 -7.55 -2.53
C ASP A 37 -11.65 -6.57 -3.70
N ALA A 38 -12.84 -6.02 -3.94
CA ALA A 38 -13.06 -5.08 -5.04
C ALA A 38 -12.30 -3.76 -4.85
N LEU A 39 -12.08 -3.33 -3.61
CA LEU A 39 -11.21 -2.19 -3.30
C LEU A 39 -9.74 -2.54 -3.56
N ALA A 40 -9.28 -3.74 -3.19
CA ALA A 40 -7.92 -4.20 -3.45
C ALA A 40 -7.63 -4.34 -4.95
N GLU A 41 -8.54 -4.98 -5.72
CA GLU A 41 -8.48 -5.06 -7.19
C GLU A 41 -8.45 -3.66 -7.85
N ALA A 42 -9.16 -2.69 -7.27
CA ALA A 42 -9.16 -1.32 -7.74
C ALA A 42 -7.90 -0.52 -7.35
N GLY A 43 -7.00 -1.10 -6.54
CA GLY A 43 -5.83 -0.45 -5.95
C GLY A 43 -6.20 0.65 -4.93
N LEU A 44 -7.35 0.49 -4.28
CA LEU A 44 -7.94 1.41 -3.30
C LEU A 44 -7.93 0.87 -1.87
N LEU A 45 -7.84 -0.46 -1.73
CA LEU A 45 -7.22 -1.12 -0.59
C LEU A 45 -5.80 -1.50 -1.04
N ALA A 46 -4.81 -1.39 -0.17
CA ALA A 46 -3.50 -1.96 -0.50
C ALA A 46 -3.66 -3.49 -0.59
N PRO A 47 -3.17 -4.15 -1.67
CA PRO A 47 -2.95 -5.59 -1.65
C PRO A 47 -1.91 -5.92 -0.56
N ASP A 48 -1.72 -7.22 -0.27
CA ASP A 48 -0.66 -7.72 0.62
C ASP A 48 0.59 -6.83 0.50
N LEU A 49 0.92 -6.17 1.61
CA LEU A 49 2.03 -5.24 1.65
C LEU A 49 3.32 -6.01 1.31
N PRO A 50 4.29 -5.36 0.65
CA PRO A 50 5.50 -6.05 0.27
C PRO A 50 6.18 -6.64 1.51
N GLU A 51 6.60 -7.91 1.42
CA GLU A 51 7.45 -8.51 2.45
C GLU A 51 8.82 -7.83 2.48
N PRO A 52 9.49 -7.81 3.64
CA PRO A 52 10.86 -7.31 3.75
C PRO A 52 11.79 -8.07 2.82
N ASN A 53 12.65 -7.34 2.13
CA ASN A 53 13.60 -7.90 1.17
C ASN A 53 15.01 -7.30 1.29
N ASP A 54 15.24 -6.43 2.26
CA ASP A 54 16.57 -5.91 2.58
C ASP A 54 17.21 -6.72 3.72
N PRO A 55 18.20 -7.58 3.43
CA PRO A 55 18.94 -8.30 4.48
C PRO A 55 20.01 -7.42 5.15
N GLY A 56 20.29 -6.22 4.64
CA GLY A 56 21.31 -5.29 5.13
C GLY A 56 20.89 -4.46 6.33
N ILE A 57 19.77 -4.79 6.98
CA ILE A 57 19.20 -4.03 8.08
C ILE A 57 20.01 -4.24 9.35
N PHE A 58 20.57 -3.14 9.87
CA PHE A 58 21.40 -3.15 11.08
C PHE A 58 20.61 -2.83 12.36
N VAL A 59 19.29 -2.67 12.27
CA VAL A 59 18.43 -2.37 13.42
C VAL A 59 18.00 -3.70 14.06
N PRO A 60 18.17 -3.90 15.39
CA PRO A 60 17.67 -5.08 16.09
C PRO A 60 16.16 -5.26 15.87
N ASP A 61 15.74 -6.48 15.56
CA ASP A 61 14.35 -6.80 15.19
C ASP A 61 13.79 -5.92 14.06
N GLY A 62 14.69 -5.36 13.24
CA GLY A 62 14.33 -4.47 12.15
C GLY A 62 13.93 -5.23 10.89
N LYS A 63 13.04 -4.61 10.12
CA LYS A 63 12.68 -5.03 8.76
C LYS A 63 13.02 -3.94 7.77
N GLY A 64 13.35 -4.36 6.54
CA GLY A 64 13.76 -3.45 5.48
C GLY A 64 13.26 -3.84 4.11
N TRP A 65 13.09 -2.81 3.29
CA TRP A 65 12.56 -2.90 1.94
C TRP A 65 13.42 -2.10 0.99
N ILE A 66 13.68 -2.68 -0.18
CA ILE A 66 14.32 -2.02 -1.31
C ILE A 66 13.34 -2.01 -2.50
N PRO A 67 12.33 -1.12 -2.48
CA PRO A 67 11.25 -1.07 -3.47
C PRO A 67 11.70 -0.87 -4.93
N GLY A 68 12.93 -0.41 -5.18
CA GLY A 68 13.53 -0.28 -6.51
C GLY A 68 14.65 -1.28 -6.82
N GLY A 69 14.88 -2.28 -5.97
CA GLY A 69 16.08 -3.13 -6.04
C GLY A 69 17.35 -2.39 -5.57
N SER A 70 18.52 -3.03 -5.65
CA SER A 70 19.77 -2.62 -4.96
C SER A 70 20.28 -1.20 -5.18
N HIS A 71 19.72 -0.45 -6.13
CA HIS A 71 20.07 0.94 -6.44
C HIS A 71 18.93 1.93 -6.22
N GLY A 72 17.75 1.45 -5.78
CA GLY A 72 16.60 2.27 -5.44
C GLY A 72 16.64 2.80 -4.00
N PRO A 73 15.59 3.54 -3.58
CA PRO A 73 15.46 3.92 -2.18
C PRO A 73 15.30 2.69 -1.29
N SER A 74 15.75 2.80 -0.05
CA SER A 74 15.48 1.81 1.01
C SER A 74 14.59 2.40 2.09
N VAL A 75 13.73 1.56 2.64
CA VAL A 75 12.87 1.86 3.78
C VAL A 75 13.18 0.86 4.87
N TRP A 76 13.27 1.29 6.11
CA TRP A 76 13.41 0.37 7.22
C TRP A 76 12.83 0.90 8.51
N THR A 77 12.49 -0.02 9.41
CA THR A 77 12.02 0.30 10.76
C THR A 77 12.17 -0.91 11.68
N ALA A 78 11.81 -0.72 12.94
CA ALA A 78 11.64 -1.77 13.95
C ALA A 78 10.39 -1.44 14.78
N PRO A 79 9.83 -2.39 15.54
CA PRO A 79 8.66 -2.14 16.36
C PRO A 79 8.84 -0.93 17.29
N GLY A 80 7.83 -0.05 17.37
CA GLY A 80 7.87 1.17 18.19
C GLY A 80 8.95 2.21 17.80
N SER A 81 9.56 2.07 16.63
CA SER A 81 10.62 2.97 16.14
C SER A 81 10.16 3.83 14.96
N PRO A 82 10.82 4.96 14.68
CA PRO A 82 10.56 5.74 13.48
C PRO A 82 10.76 4.92 12.19
N ILE A 83 10.03 5.28 11.14
CA ILE A 83 10.26 4.78 9.79
C ILE A 83 11.37 5.60 9.15
N MET A 84 12.44 4.92 8.75
CA MET A 84 13.59 5.52 8.11
C MET A 84 13.53 5.32 6.60
N VAL A 85 13.94 6.35 5.85
CA VAL A 85 13.98 6.34 4.38
C VAL A 85 15.34 6.84 3.93
N GLN A 86 16.06 6.03 3.16
CA GLN A 86 17.26 6.46 2.45
C GLN A 86 16.97 6.54 0.97
N ARG A 87 17.43 7.62 0.36
CA ARG A 87 17.34 7.85 -1.07
C ARG A 87 18.74 8.05 -1.64
N ILE A 88 19.03 7.36 -2.73
CA ILE A 88 20.27 7.56 -3.50
C ILE A 88 19.97 8.63 -4.56
N GLU A 89 20.82 9.64 -4.67
CA GLU A 89 20.68 10.70 -5.68
C GLU A 89 21.23 10.23 -7.05
N PRO A 90 20.54 10.40 -8.20
CA PRO A 90 19.18 10.82 -8.52
C PRO A 90 18.00 10.60 -7.58
N GLY A 91 17.56 11.60 -6.82
CA GLY A 91 16.28 11.57 -6.14
C GLY A 91 15.12 11.74 -7.13
N ASP A 92 15.07 10.98 -8.22
CA ASP A 92 13.98 11.01 -9.17
C ASP A 92 13.42 9.59 -9.30
N LEU A 93 12.10 9.45 -9.16
CA LEU A 93 11.42 8.16 -9.27
C LEU A 93 10.45 8.23 -10.44
N THR A 94 10.42 7.19 -11.24
CA THR A 94 9.31 6.92 -12.14
C THR A 94 8.01 6.73 -11.34
N SER A 95 6.86 6.84 -12.01
CA SER A 95 5.56 6.62 -11.33
C SER A 95 5.41 5.21 -10.74
N ASP A 96 6.12 4.22 -11.30
CA ASP A 96 6.13 2.85 -10.76
C ASP A 96 6.99 2.76 -9.49
N GLU A 97 8.20 3.31 -9.52
CA GLU A 97 9.09 3.31 -8.34
C GLU A 97 8.52 4.14 -7.18
N ALA A 98 7.87 5.26 -7.47
CA ALA A 98 7.16 6.05 -6.47
C ALA A 98 6.04 5.26 -5.79
N ARG A 99 5.33 4.42 -6.55
CA ARG A 99 4.28 3.55 -6.02
C ARG A 99 4.86 2.43 -5.16
N LYS A 100 5.94 1.80 -5.60
CA LYS A 100 6.64 0.77 -4.82
C LYS A 100 7.18 1.33 -3.51
N LEU A 101 7.74 2.55 -3.53
CA LEU A 101 8.15 3.26 -2.31
C LEU A 101 6.97 3.53 -1.38
N ALA A 102 5.84 4.00 -1.91
CA ALA A 102 4.64 4.24 -1.10
C ALA A 102 4.14 2.95 -0.41
N TYR A 103 4.16 1.81 -1.08
CA TYR A 103 3.79 0.53 -0.48
C TYR A 103 4.81 0.03 0.56
N ALA A 104 6.11 0.22 0.33
CA ALA A 104 7.12 -0.09 1.34
C ALA A 104 6.98 0.78 2.60
N LEU A 105 6.60 2.06 2.45
CA LEU A 105 6.31 2.94 3.59
C LEU A 105 5.09 2.48 4.40
N LEU A 106 4.04 2.03 3.74
CA LEU A 106 2.87 1.45 4.40
C LEU A 106 3.24 0.15 5.14
N ALA A 107 3.99 -0.75 4.49
CA ALA A 107 4.48 -1.98 5.12
C ALA A 107 5.32 -1.72 6.38
N ALA A 108 6.17 -0.70 6.33
CA ALA A 108 6.97 -0.30 7.48
C ALA A 108 6.10 0.30 8.59
N ALA A 109 5.09 1.11 8.26
CA ALA A 109 4.17 1.68 9.25
C ALA A 109 3.42 0.59 10.01
N ASP A 110 2.80 -0.34 9.29
CA ASP A 110 2.07 -1.46 9.89
C ASP A 110 2.99 -2.28 10.82
N TYR A 111 4.22 -2.57 10.39
CA TYR A 111 5.18 -3.31 11.22
C TYR A 111 5.63 -2.54 12.48
N ALA A 112 5.77 -1.22 12.39
CA ALA A 112 6.13 -0.40 13.53
C ALA A 112 5.00 -0.32 14.58
N GLU A 113 3.74 -0.35 14.11
CA GLU A 113 2.51 -0.28 14.93
C GLU A 113 2.15 -1.62 15.61
N GLU A 114 2.61 -2.78 15.13
CA GLU A 114 2.29 -4.11 15.68
C GLU A 114 2.63 -4.31 17.17
N GLN A 115 3.33 -3.38 17.83
CA GLN A 115 3.70 -3.45 19.26
C GLN A 115 3.40 -2.19 20.11
N GLU A 116 2.50 -1.30 19.68
CA GLU A 116 1.93 -0.23 20.54
C GLU A 116 0.69 -0.65 21.34
#